data_AF-X0W167-F1
#
_entry.id   AF-X0W167-F1
#
_cell.length_a   1.000
_cell.length_b   1.000
_cell.length_c   1.000
_cell.angle_alpha   90.00
_cell.angle_beta   90.00
_cell.angle_gamma   90.00
#
_symmetry.space_group_name_H-M   'P 1'
#
loop_
_entity.id
_entity.type
_entity.pdbx_description
1 polymer ?
#
loop_
_entity_poly.entity_id
_entity_poly.type
_entity_poly.pdbx_seq_one_letter_code
_entity_poly.pdbx_strand_id
1 'polypeptide(L)' 'TLYTMLAQKLRGFEQCDAPKLYRHFIRGKANLRVKNGEIIVTYPRRAHNPILRAVPWHRFPQPLSWLDNAKLKLHFK' A
#
# COMPACT_ATOMS: atom_id res chain seq x y z
N THR A 1 -2.37 -17.23 -7.36
CA THR A 1 -1.28 -16.44 -8.01
C THR A 1 -0.44 -15.77 -6.93
N LEU A 2 0.71 -15.17 -7.26
CA LEU A 2 1.65 -14.53 -6.31
C LEU A 2 0.94 -13.68 -5.25
N TYR A 3 -0.02 -12.84 -5.68
CA TYR A 3 -0.80 -11.99 -4.80
C TYR A 3 -1.64 -12.76 -3.77
N THR A 4 -2.23 -13.90 -4.14
CA THR A 4 -2.94 -14.80 -3.21
C THR A 4 -2.00 -15.42 -2.18
N MET A 5 -0.78 -15.80 -2.59
CA MET A 5 0.23 -16.35 -1.67
C MET A 5 0.71 -15.29 -0.66
N LEU A 6 0.86 -14.04 -1.10
CA LEU A 6 1.19 -12.92 -0.20
C LEU A 6 0.02 -12.57 0.74
N ALA A 7 -1.21 -12.68 0.26
CA ALA A 7 -2.41 -12.46 1.07
C ALA A 7 -2.50 -13.40 2.29
N GLN A 8 -2.04 -14.65 2.14
CA GLN A 8 -1.99 -15.62 3.23
C GLN A 8 -1.09 -15.21 4.39
N LYS A 9 -0.17 -14.26 4.17
CA LYS A 9 0.70 -13.70 5.22
C LYS A 9 0.09 -12.47 5.89
N LEU A 10 -1.06 -11.99 5.41
CA LEU A 10 -1.75 -10.83 5.94
C LEU A 10 -2.89 -11.28 6.86
N ARG A 11 -2.82 -10.88 8.12
CA ARG A 11 -3.83 -11.21 9.12
C ARG A 11 -5.22 -10.71 8.68
N GLY A 12 -6.21 -11.60 8.64
CA GLY A 12 -7.57 -11.32 8.17
C GLY A 12 -7.79 -11.41 6.65
N PHE A 13 -6.77 -11.81 5.89
CA PHE A 13 -6.81 -12.02 4.44
C PHE A 13 -6.36 -13.42 4.04
N GLU A 14 -6.28 -14.36 4.99
CA GLU A 14 -5.73 -15.70 4.81
C GLU A 14 -6.56 -16.55 3.85
N GLN A 15 -7.87 -16.36 3.85
CA GLN A 15 -8.82 -17.06 2.97
C GLN A 15 -9.39 -16.14 1.89
N CYS A 16 -8.63 -15.12 1.47
CA CYS A 16 -9.13 -14.09 0.56
C CYS A 16 -8.94 -14.47 -0.92
N ASP A 17 -10.02 -14.41 -1.69
CA ASP A 17 -9.98 -14.67 -3.13
C ASP A 17 -9.29 -13.55 -3.92
N ALA A 18 -8.73 -13.89 -5.08
CA ALA A 18 -8.04 -12.95 -5.95
C ALA A 18 -8.84 -11.67 -6.31
N PRO A 19 -10.16 -11.71 -6.58
CA PRO A 19 -10.95 -10.51 -6.87
C PRO A 19 -11.05 -9.55 -5.68
N LYS A 20 -11.19 -10.11 -4.47
CA LYS A 20 -11.26 -9.32 -3.23
C LYS A 20 -9.90 -8.70 -2.94
N LEU A 21 -8.82 -9.44 -3.11
CA LEU A 21 -7.47 -8.89 -3.00
C LEU A 21 -7.21 -7.76 -4.01
N TYR A 22 -7.59 -7.96 -5.26
CA TYR A 22 -7.48 -6.94 -6.30
C TYR A 22 -8.21 -5.66 -5.89
N ARG A 23 -9.45 -5.76 -5.40
CA ARG A 23 -10.24 -4.59 -4.98
C ARG A 23 -9.64 -3.86 -3.77
N HIS A 24 -9.14 -4.59 -2.79
CA HIS A 24 -8.62 -4.00 -1.54
C HIS A 24 -7.16 -3.54 -1.62
N PHE A 25 -6.35 -4.15 -2.49
CA PHE A 25 -4.91 -3.92 -2.53
C PHE A 25 -4.45 -3.23 -3.80
N ILE A 26 -5.01 -3.58 -4.96
CA ILE A 26 -4.58 -3.05 -6.27
C ILE A 26 -5.46 -1.88 -6.71
N ARG A 27 -6.79 -2.03 -6.63
CA ARG A 27 -7.78 -1.02 -7.04
C ARG A 27 -8.13 -0.05 -5.91
N GLY A 28 -7.21 0.14 -4.96
CA GLY A 28 -7.38 1.08 -3.86
C GLY A 28 -7.43 2.52 -4.35
N LYS A 29 -8.34 3.34 -3.80
CA LYS A 29 -8.37 4.78 -4.08
C LYS A 29 -7.24 5.47 -3.32
N ALA A 30 -6.37 6.17 -4.05
CA ALA A 30 -5.32 7.03 -3.50
C ALA A 30 -5.08 8.21 -4.44
N ASN A 31 -4.67 9.35 -3.87
CA ASN A 31 -4.18 10.48 -4.63
C ASN A 31 -2.65 10.45 -4.59
N LEU A 32 -2.03 10.43 -5.76
CA LEU A 32 -0.58 10.44 -5.91
C LEU A 32 -0.10 11.84 -6.27
N ARG A 33 0.93 12.31 -5.58
CA ARG A 33 1.68 13.51 -5.97
C ARG A 33 3.15 13.14 -6.02
N VAL A 34 3.79 13.40 -7.15
CA VAL A 34 5.22 13.19 -7.34
C VAL A 34 5.86 14.56 -7.51
N LYS A 35 6.85 14.89 -6.67
CA LYS A 35 7.57 16.15 -6.74
C LYS A 35 9.02 15.94 -6.33
N ASN A 36 9.98 16.31 -7.18
CA ASN A 36 11.42 16.32 -6.87
C ASN A 36 11.93 15.00 -6.24
N GLY A 37 11.52 13.84 -6.78
CA GLY A 37 11.92 12.52 -6.24
C GLY A 37 11.20 12.11 -4.95
N GLU A 38 10.22 12.89 -4.49
CA GLU A 38 9.33 12.52 -3.40
C GLU A 38 7.96 12.10 -3.93
N ILE A 39 7.49 10.93 -3.48
CA ILE A 39 6.19 10.37 -3.79
C ILE A 39 5.32 10.48 -2.56
N ILE A 40 4.29 11.31 -2.65
CA ILE A 40 3.30 11.49 -1.59
C ILE A 40 2.02 10.77 -2.01
N VAL A 41 1.68 9.71 -1.28
CA VAL A 41 0.45 8.96 -1.46
C VAL A 41 -0.53 9.37 -0.37
N THR A 42 -1.65 9.97 -0.76
CA THR A 42 -2.72 10.36 0.16
C THR A 42 -3.92 9.45 -0.01
N TYR A 43 -4.20 8.65 1.01
CA TYR A 43 -5.39 7.81 1.08
C TYR A 43 -6.56 8.65 1.64
N PRO A 44 -7.69 8.76 0.91
CA PRO A 44 -8.86 9.47 1.41
C PRO A 44 -9.47 8.75 2.61
N ARG A 45 -10.09 9.51 3.52
CA ARG A 45 -10.64 9.00 4.78
C ARG A 45 -11.62 7.83 4.61
N ARG A 46 -12.42 7.87 3.55
CA ARG A 46 -13.41 6.83 3.22
C ARG A 46 -12.82 5.61 2.48
N ALA A 47 -11.52 5.60 2.17
CA ALA A 47 -10.89 4.43 1.57
C ALA A 47 -10.73 3.33 2.63
N HIS A 48 -11.39 2.20 2.39
CA HIS A 48 -11.28 1.03 3.23
C HIS A 48 -10.00 0.25 2.90
N ASN A 49 -8.87 0.76 3.43
CA ASN A 49 -7.53 0.20 3.26
C ASN A 49 -6.99 -0.36 4.60
N PRO A 50 -7.66 -1.35 5.23
CA PRO A 50 -7.29 -1.82 6.57
C PRO A 50 -5.87 -2.39 6.61
N ILE A 51 -5.44 -3.09 5.56
CA ILE A 51 -4.10 -3.67 5.48
C ILE A 51 -3.04 -2.56 5.50
N LEU A 52 -3.16 -1.58 4.61
CA LEU A 52 -2.19 -0.49 4.52
C LEU A 52 -2.11 0.32 5.81
N ARG A 53 -3.21 0.42 6.59
CA ARG A 53 -3.19 1.09 7.90
C ARG A 53 -2.50 0.27 9.00
N ALA A 54 -2.49 -1.06 8.87
CA ALA A 54 -1.88 -1.95 9.86
C ALA A 54 -0.36 -2.13 9.68
N VAL A 55 0.20 -1.75 8.52
CA VAL A 55 1.63 -1.89 8.25
C VAL A 55 2.44 -0.81 8.99
N PRO A 56 3.51 -1.18 9.71
CA PRO A 56 4.41 -0.22 10.36
C PRO A 56 5.35 0.44 9.33
N TRP A 57 4.83 1.37 8.53
CA TRP A 57 5.58 2.02 7.43
C TRP A 57 6.86 2.74 7.86
N HIS A 58 6.97 3.13 9.12
CA HIS A 58 8.20 3.72 9.67
C HIS A 58 9.40 2.75 9.65
N ARG A 59 9.16 1.43 9.58
CA ARG A 59 10.22 0.41 9.47
C ARG A 59 10.58 0.12 8.02
N PHE A 60 9.83 0.66 7.07
CA PHE A 60 10.07 0.40 5.67
C PHE A 60 11.35 1.12 5.23
N PRO A 61 12.27 0.45 4.53
CA PRO A 61 13.52 1.07 4.11
C PRO A 61 13.23 2.27 3.20
N GLN A 62 13.79 3.41 3.59
CA GLN A 62 13.78 4.63 2.80
C GLN A 62 15.20 5.15 2.64
N PRO A 63 15.57 5.68 1.46
CA PRO A 63 14.74 5.80 0.26
C PRO A 63 14.54 4.48 -0.51
N LEU A 64 13.58 4.45 -1.44
CA LEU A 64 13.31 3.28 -2.28
C LEU A 64 14.41 3.11 -3.34
N SER A 65 15.36 2.20 -3.10
CA SER A 65 16.52 1.98 -3.98
C SER A 65 16.16 1.53 -5.40
N TRP A 66 15.07 0.77 -5.56
CA TRP A 66 14.55 0.32 -6.84
C TRP A 66 13.75 1.40 -7.60
N LEU A 67 13.57 2.58 -6.99
CA LEU A 67 12.78 3.67 -7.55
C LEU A 67 13.57 4.99 -7.46
N ASP A 68 14.76 5.04 -8.05
CA ASP A 68 15.63 6.23 -8.11
C ASP A 68 15.89 6.88 -6.75
N ASN A 69 15.96 6.08 -5.68
CA ASN A 69 16.05 6.56 -4.30
C ASN A 69 14.92 7.55 -3.94
N ALA A 70 13.72 7.31 -4.45
CA ALA A 70 12.55 8.13 -4.14
C ALA A 70 12.17 8.01 -2.67
N LYS A 71 11.80 9.16 -2.08
CA LYS A 71 11.24 9.21 -0.72
C LYS A 71 9.74 8.96 -0.78
N LEU A 72 9.25 8.01 0.00
CA LEU A 72 7.83 7.65 0.02
C LEU A 72 7.16 8.21 1.27
N LYS A 73 6.15 9.07 1.12
CA LYS A 73 5.31 9.52 2.23
C LYS A 73 3.89 9.02 2.05
N LEU A 74 3.39 8.32 3.06
CA LEU A 74 2.04 7.79 3.09
C LEU A 74 1.20 8.59 4.08
N HIS A 75 0.20 9.30 3.57
CA HIS A 75 -0.73 10.08 4.38
C HIS A 75 -2.08 9.38 4.41
N PHE A 76 -2.53 9.01 5.60
CA PHE A 76 -3.84 8.42 5.84
C PHE A 76 -4.73 9.50 6.46
N LYS A 77 -5.67 10.05 5.70
CA LYS A 77 -6.67 10.99 6.21
C LYS A 77 -7.81 10.27 6.93
#